data_AF-A0A1Q3D6B1-F1
#
_entry.id   AF-A0A1Q3D6B1-F1
#
_cell.length_a   1.000
_cell.length_b   1.000
_cell.length_c   1.000
_cell.angle_alpha   90.00
_cell.angle_beta   90.00
_cell.angle_gamma   90.00
#
_symmetry.space_group_name_H-M   'P 1'
#
loop_
_entity.id
_entity.type
_entity.pdbx_description
1 polymer ?
#
loop_
_entity_poly.entity_id
_entity_poly.type
_entity_poly.pdbx_seq_one_letter_code
_entity_poly.pdbx_strand_id
1 'polypeptide(L)'
;QIAINLDENKYDLWSQFVEMYISGKEKLGYINGDLPPPTPTNPGFRKWKTKDSTVRGWLVNSLDPSLISNFIRFPIAKAIWDSIATTFFNGKDTSQVYDLK
;
A
#
# COMPACT_ATOMS: atom_id res chain seq x y z
N GLN A 1 8.61 -12.55 0.36
CA GLN A 1 7.15 -12.69 0.27
C GLN A 1 6.58 -12.15 1.57
N ILE A 2 5.49 -11.39 1.52
CA ILE A 2 4.78 -10.92 2.74
C ILE A 2 4.02 -12.12 3.29
N ALA A 3 4.23 -12.44 4.57
CA ALA A 3 3.73 -13.68 5.20
C ALA A 3 2.38 -13.51 5.92
N ILE A 4 1.88 -12.28 6.01
CA ILE A 4 0.62 -11.95 6.65
C ILE A 4 -0.40 -11.67 5.55
N ASN A 5 -1.41 -12.52 5.44
CA ASN A 5 -2.56 -12.27 4.59
C ASN A 5 -3.52 -11.36 5.34
N LEU A 6 -3.99 -10.30 4.67
CA LEU A 6 -5.07 -9.48 5.18
C LEU A 6 -6.35 -10.33 5.29
N ASP A 7 -6.79 -10.62 6.51
CA ASP A 7 -8.18 -10.94 6.80
C ASP A 7 -8.91 -9.67 7.28
N GLU A 8 -10.24 -9.69 7.24
CA GLU A 8 -11.11 -8.54 7.49
C GLU A 8 -10.86 -7.82 8.83
N ASN A 9 -10.11 -8.42 9.77
CA ASN A 9 -9.84 -7.88 11.10
C ASN A 9 -8.35 -7.58 11.40
N LYS A 10 -7.45 -7.67 10.41
CA LYS A 10 -5.99 -7.52 10.61
C LYS A 10 -5.36 -6.35 9.87
N TYR A 11 -6.14 -5.35 9.48
CA TYR A 11 -5.62 -4.19 8.74
C TYR A 11 -4.44 -3.51 9.44
N ASP A 12 -4.51 -3.29 10.75
CA ASP A 12 -3.45 -2.57 11.48
C ASP A 12 -2.12 -3.33 11.50
N LEU A 13 -2.17 -4.66 11.63
CA LEU A 13 -0.96 -5.50 11.59
C LEU A 13 -0.43 -5.67 10.17
N TRP A 14 -1.33 -5.87 9.21
CA TRP A 14 -0.98 -6.01 7.80
C TRP A 14 -0.31 -4.72 7.28
N SER A 15 -0.90 -3.56 7.56
CA SER A 15 -0.39 -2.26 7.09
C SER A 15 1.02 -2.00 7.62
N GLN A 16 1.25 -2.16 8.94
CA GLN A 16 2.58 -2.02 9.54
C GLN A 16 3.61 -2.98 8.95
N PHE A 17 3.25 -4.26 8.75
CA PHE A 17 4.18 -5.24 8.19
C PHE A 17 4.53 -4.95 6.72
N VAL A 18 3.54 -4.55 5.93
CA VAL A 18 3.74 -4.19 4.52
C VAL A 18 4.58 -2.92 4.39
N GLU A 19 4.32 -1.89 5.21
CA GLU A 19 5.15 -0.69 5.27
C GLU A 19 6.60 -1.02 5.64
N MET A 20 6.82 -1.84 6.68
CA MET A 20 8.16 -2.27 7.08
C MET A 20 8.87 -3.03 5.96
N TYR A 21 8.18 -3.95 5.29
CA TYR A 21 8.73 -4.73 4.18
C TYR A 21 9.11 -3.83 2.99
N ILE A 22 8.24 -2.91 2.60
CA ILE A 22 8.46 -1.98 1.47
C ILE A 22 9.57 -0.97 1.81
N SER A 23 9.60 -0.50 3.05
CA SER A 23 10.65 0.40 3.58
C SER A 23 12.03 -0.27 3.55
N GLY A 24 12.12 -1.53 4.00
CA GLY A 24 13.34 -2.33 3.91
C GLY A 24 13.83 -2.62 2.48
N LYS A 25 13.06 -2.23 1.45
CA LYS A 25 13.43 -2.30 0.02
C LYS A 25 13.61 -0.93 -0.63
N GLU A 26 13.61 0.14 0.17
CA GLU A 26 13.72 1.53 -0.27
C GLU A 26 12.62 1.91 -1.28
N LYS A 27 11.39 1.44 -1.06
CA LYS A 27 10.24 1.70 -1.95
C LYS A 27 9.05 2.36 -1.25
N LEU A 28 9.22 2.87 -0.02
CA LEU A 28 8.11 3.46 0.74
C LEU A 28 7.44 4.62 -0.01
N GLY A 29 8.24 5.39 -0.77
CA GLY A 29 7.78 6.48 -1.64
C GLY A 29 6.65 6.13 -2.62
N TYR A 30 6.52 4.86 -3.00
CA TYR A 30 5.51 4.39 -3.95
C TYR A 30 4.11 4.22 -3.34
N ILE A 31 4.00 4.15 -2.00
CA ILE A 31 2.71 4.00 -1.30
C ILE A 31 2.32 5.26 -0.51
N ASN A 32 3.30 5.96 0.08
CA ASN A 32 3.03 7.18 0.85
C ASN A 32 2.86 8.44 -0.02
N GLY A 33 3.31 8.41 -1.28
CA GLY A 33 3.19 9.52 -2.23
C GLY A 33 4.44 10.38 -2.41
N ASP A 34 5.56 10.09 -1.73
CA ASP A 34 6.81 10.85 -1.89
C ASP A 34 7.44 10.66 -3.27
N LEU A 35 7.13 9.56 -3.96
CA LEU A 35 7.56 9.28 -5.34
C LEU A 35 6.35 9.21 -6.28
N PRO A 36 5.70 10.35 -6.58
CA PRO A 36 4.54 10.37 -7.46
C PRO A 36 4.91 9.94 -8.89
N PRO A 37 3.94 9.50 -9.70
CA PRO A 37 4.19 9.16 -11.09
C PRO A 37 4.79 10.34 -11.86
N PRO A 38 5.97 10.20 -12.48
CA PRO A 38 6.51 11.25 -13.33
C PRO A 38 5.71 11.37 -14.63
N THR A 39 5.90 12.46 -15.36
CA THR A 39 5.28 12.63 -16.68
C THR A 39 5.71 11.50 -17.64
N PRO A 40 4.86 11.06 -18.58
CA PRO A 40 5.23 10.03 -19.56
C PRO A 40 6.42 10.39 -20.44
N THR A 41 6.70 11.69 -20.61
CA THR A 41 7.85 12.22 -21.35
C THR A 41 9.16 12.17 -20.54
N ASN A 42 9.09 11.93 -19.23
CA ASN A 42 10.27 11.86 -18.39
C ASN A 42 11.07 10.58 -18.71
N PRO A 43 12.39 10.66 -18.97
CA PRO A 43 13.23 9.50 -19.23
C PRO A 43 13.19 8.43 -18.10
N GLY A 44 12.95 8.86 -16.86
CA GLY A 44 12.79 8.02 -15.69
C GLY A 44 11.42 7.32 -15.58
N PHE A 45 10.43 7.66 -16.41
CA PHE A 45 9.08 7.11 -16.32
C PHE A 45 9.06 5.59 -16.41
N ARG A 46 9.80 5.00 -17.36
CA ARG A 46 9.88 3.54 -17.52
C ARG A 46 10.44 2.87 -16.27
N LYS A 47 11.53 3.43 -15.71
CA LYS A 47 12.17 2.91 -14.48
C LYS A 47 11.23 3.04 -13.28
N TRP A 48 10.54 4.16 -13.16
CA TRP A 48 9.53 4.38 -12.13
C TRP A 48 8.40 3.33 -12.25
N LYS A 49 7.86 3.12 -13.45
CA LYS A 49 6.76 2.18 -13.72
C LYS A 49 7.13 0.73 -13.38
N THR A 50 8.36 0.31 -13.67
CA THR A 50 8.86 -1.02 -13.28
C THR A 50 8.93 -1.18 -11.76
N LYS A 51 9.44 -0.16 -11.05
CA LYS A 51 9.50 -0.19 -9.59
C LYS A 51 8.11 -0.16 -8.96
N ASP A 52 7.21 0.67 -9.45
CA ASP A 52 5.81 0.72 -9.04
C ASP A 52 5.12 -0.64 -9.25
N SER A 53 5.30 -1.27 -10.41
CA SER A 53 4.74 -2.60 -10.71
C SER A 53 5.25 -3.68 -9.74
N THR A 54 6.49 -3.56 -9.27
CA THR A 54 7.05 -4.46 -8.26
C THR A 54 6.30 -4.30 -6.93
N VAL A 55 6.07 -3.06 -6.50
CA VAL A 55 5.33 -2.76 -5.25
C VAL A 55 3.87 -3.20 -5.38
N ARG A 56 3.22 -2.97 -6.52
CA ARG A 56 1.88 -3.48 -6.82
C ARG A 56 1.81 -5.00 -6.66
N GLY A 57 2.80 -5.72 -7.18
CA GLY A 57 2.88 -7.18 -7.03
C GLY A 57 2.99 -7.61 -5.56
N TRP A 58 3.76 -6.88 -4.74
CA TRP A 58 3.84 -7.17 -3.30
C TRP A 58 2.52 -6.92 -2.57
N LEU A 59 1.84 -5.81 -2.88
CA LEU A 59 0.53 -5.50 -2.29
C LEU A 59 -0.49 -6.58 -2.65
N VAL A 60 -0.65 -6.88 -3.95
CA VAL A 60 -1.63 -7.88 -4.42
C VAL A 60 -1.33 -9.27 -3.86
N ASN A 61 -0.06 -9.68 -3.80
CA ASN A 61 0.32 -10.99 -3.27
C ASN A 61 0.22 -11.09 -1.73
N SER A 62 -0.05 -9.99 -1.04
CA SER A 62 -0.27 -9.96 0.42
C SER A 62 -1.76 -9.98 0.80
N LEU A 63 -2.66 -9.99 -0.19
CA LEU A 63 -4.10 -10.06 0.02
C LEU A 63 -4.57 -11.51 0.02
N ASP A 64 -5.70 -11.76 0.68
CA ASP A 64 -6.44 -12.99 0.46
C ASP A 64 -6.85 -13.11 -1.02
N PRO A 65 -6.75 -14.31 -1.65
CA PRO A 65 -7.11 -14.49 -3.05
C PRO A 65 -8.51 -14.00 -3.43
N SER A 66 -9.48 -14.05 -2.51
CA SER A 66 -10.84 -13.54 -2.74
C SER A 66 -10.89 -12.01 -2.92
N LEU A 67 -9.91 -11.29 -2.37
CA LEU A 67 -9.82 -9.83 -2.42
C LEU A 67 -9.03 -9.33 -3.64
N ILE A 68 -8.16 -10.15 -4.24
CA ILE A 68 -7.25 -9.74 -5.32
C ILE A 68 -8.00 -9.06 -6.48
N SER A 69 -9.15 -9.60 -6.88
CA SER A 69 -9.94 -9.10 -8.02
C SER A 69 -10.40 -7.64 -7.83
N ASN A 70 -10.61 -7.21 -6.58
CA ASN A 70 -11.03 -5.86 -6.23
C ASN A 70 -9.90 -4.84 -6.40
N PHE A 71 -8.64 -5.25 -6.21
CA PHE A 71 -7.51 -4.32 -6.14
C PHE A 71 -6.50 -4.43 -7.30
N ILE A 72 -6.46 -5.55 -8.02
CA ILE A 72 -5.44 -5.78 -9.07
C ILE A 72 -5.50 -4.77 -10.23
N ARG A 73 -6.67 -4.17 -10.48
CA ARG A 73 -6.91 -3.26 -11.60
C ARG A 73 -6.45 -1.82 -11.35
N PHE A 74 -6.08 -1.46 -10.11
CA PHE A 74 -5.61 -0.11 -9.84
C PHE A 74 -4.27 0.18 -10.54
N PRO A 75 -4.10 1.41 -11.07
CA PRO A 75 -3.04 1.72 -12.01
C PRO A 75 -1.65 1.84 -11.37
N ILE A 76 -1.57 2.18 -10.08
CA ILE A 76 -0.33 2.43 -9.34
C ILE A 76 -0.40 1.83 -7.92
N ALA A 77 0.75 1.58 -7.30
CA ALA A 77 0.84 1.01 -5.95
C ALA A 77 0.10 1.85 -4.90
N LYS A 78 0.27 3.18 -4.96
CA LYS A 78 -0.45 4.11 -4.07
C LYS A 78 -1.97 3.95 -4.12
N ALA A 79 -2.54 3.78 -5.31
CA ALA A 79 -3.99 3.61 -5.47
C ALA A 79 -4.48 2.28 -4.87
N ILE A 80 -3.68 1.21 -4.97
CA ILE A 80 -3.97 -0.06 -4.29
C ILE A 80 -3.94 0.15 -2.77
N TRP A 81 -2.86 0.76 -2.27
CA TRP A 81 -2.65 1.03 -0.85
C TRP A 81 -3.80 1.84 -0.24
N ASP A 82 -4.11 3.00 -0.83
CA ASP A 82 -5.16 3.90 -0.35
C ASP A 82 -6.55 3.23 -0.41
N SER A 83 -6.79 2.37 -1.40
CA SER A 83 -8.07 1.64 -1.52
C SER A 83 -8.23 0.55 -0.48
N ILE A 84 -7.16 -0.19 -0.17
CA ILE A 84 -7.15 -1.19 0.91
C ILE A 84 -7.37 -0.47 2.24
N ALA A 85 -6.65 0.63 2.49
CA ALA A 85 -6.83 1.47 3.66
C ALA A 85 -8.28 1.93 3.79
N THR A 86 -8.87 2.53 2.75
CA THR A 86 -10.26 3.00 2.78
C THR A 86 -11.27 1.86 3.03
N THR A 87 -10.98 0.65 2.55
CA THR A 87 -11.91 -0.49 2.64
C THR A 87 -11.87 -1.16 4.01
N PHE A 88 -10.70 -1.29 4.62
CA PHE A 88 -10.49 -2.11 5.81
C PHE A 88 -10.09 -1.31 7.07
N PHE A 89 -9.70 -0.05 6.92
CA PHE A 89 -9.47 0.82 8.08
C PHE A 89 -10.81 1.16 8.72
N ASN A 90 -11.03 0.63 9.92
CA ASN A 90 -12.27 0.82 10.68
C ASN A 90 -12.31 2.15 11.47
N GLY A 91 -11.31 3.03 11.30
CA GLY A 91 -11.26 4.35 11.94
C GLY A 91 -11.14 4.34 13.47
N LYS A 92 -11.06 3.16 14.11
CA LYS A 92 -11.17 3.04 15.57
C LYS A 92 -9.94 3.45 16.37
N ASP A 93 -8.90 3.99 15.73
CA ASP A 93 -7.68 4.44 16.40
C ASP A 93 -7.33 5.92 16.11
N THR A 94 -8.33 6.78 15.96
CA THR A 94 -8.12 8.26 15.99
C THR A 94 -8.82 8.97 17.14
N SER A 95 -9.40 8.23 18.09
CA SER A 95 -10.15 8.81 19.21
C SER A 95 -9.60 8.39 20.58
N GLN A 96 -8.30 8.54 20.84
CA GLN A 96 -7.80 8.83 22.19
C GLN A 96 -6.55 9.71 22.11
N VAL A 97 -6.47 10.69 23.02
CA VAL A 97 -5.36 11.63 23.30
C VAL A 97 -5.33 12.83 22.33
N TYR A 98 -5.80 14.04 22.66
CA TYR A 98 -5.60 14.81 23.90
C TYR A 98 -6.84 15.60 24.30
N ASP A 99 -7.46 15.22 25.41
CA ASP A 99 -8.06 16.20 26.33
C ASP A 99 -7.23 16.11 27.61
N LEU A 100 -6.27 17.02 27.75
CA LEU A 100 -5.70 17.37 29.04
C LEU A 100 -6.02 18.85 29.27
N LYS A 101 -6.75 19.05 30.37
CA LYS A 101 -7.21 20.31 30.96
C LYS A 101 -6.30 21.51 30.77
#